data_AF-A0A6P0V023-F1
#
_entry.id   AF-A0A6P0V023-F1
#
_cell.length_a   1.000
_cell.length_b   1.000
_cell.length_c   1.000
_cell.angle_alpha   90.00
_cell.angle_beta   90.00
_cell.angle_gamma   90.00
#
_symmetry.space_group_name_H-M   'P 1'
#
loop_
_entity.id
_entity.type
_entity.pdbx_description
1 polymer ?
#
loop_
_entity_poly.entity_id
_entity_poly.type
_entity_poly.pdbx_seq_one_letter_code
_entity_poly.pdbx_strand_id
1 'polypeptide(L)'
;MLPLDKLKCLPKTSGIYKVLDAKGNVIYVGQAKNIHSRWNNGHHKLSQILAECGLAARIDWVEIPEWLLNRAENAAVSFYKPKLNSKTPPVV
;
A
#
# COMPACT_ATOMS: atom_id res chain seq x y z
N MET A 1 -6.85 -4.84 -7.84
CA MET A 1 -6.85 -3.36 -7.93
C MET A 1 -8.25 -2.79 -7.73
N LEU A 2 -8.40 -1.82 -6.82
CA LEU A 2 -9.65 -1.15 -6.45
C LEU A 2 -9.42 0.37 -6.36
N PRO A 3 -10.41 1.21 -6.65
CA PRO A 3 -10.32 2.65 -6.34
C PRO A 3 -10.48 2.92 -4.83
N LEU A 4 -9.98 4.07 -4.36
CA LEU A 4 -9.94 4.44 -2.93
C LEU A 4 -11.34 4.69 -2.31
N ASP A 5 -12.37 4.89 -3.12
CA ASP A 5 -13.77 4.97 -2.66
C ASP A 5 -14.33 3.60 -2.23
N LYS A 6 -13.70 2.50 -2.68
CA LYS A 6 -14.10 1.11 -2.40
C LYS A 6 -13.19 0.39 -1.40
N LEU A 7 -12.50 1.12 -0.50
CA LEU A 7 -11.64 0.53 0.53
C LEU A 7 -12.36 -0.47 1.47
N LYS A 8 -13.68 -0.34 1.62
CA LYS A 8 -14.50 -1.30 2.37
C LYS A 8 -14.54 -2.70 1.73
N CYS A 9 -14.23 -2.83 0.45
CA CYS A 9 -14.20 -4.11 -0.27
C CYS A 9 -12.83 -4.81 -0.19
N LEU A 10 -11.85 -4.25 0.52
CA LEU A 10 -10.55 -4.87 0.68
C LEU A 10 -10.64 -6.20 1.43
N PRO A 11 -9.78 -7.17 1.10
CA PRO A 11 -9.79 -8.48 1.74
C PRO A 11 -9.28 -8.41 3.18
N LYS A 12 -9.80 -9.30 4.02
CA LYS A 12 -9.37 -9.52 5.40
C LYS A 12 -8.17 -10.49 5.47
N THR A 13 -7.18 -10.29 4.60
CA THR A 13 -5.96 -11.12 4.54
C THR A 13 -4.70 -10.30 4.85
N SER A 14 -3.61 -10.99 5.15
CA SER A 14 -2.27 -10.41 5.25
C SER A 14 -1.66 -10.21 3.87
N GLY A 15 -0.90 -9.14 3.69
CA GLY A 15 -0.26 -8.91 2.41
C GLY A 15 0.45 -7.58 2.28
N ILE A 16 1.00 -7.38 1.09
CA ILE A 16 1.56 -6.11 0.65
C ILE A 16 0.52 -5.40 -0.20
N TYR A 17 0.25 -4.14 0.11
CA TYR A 17 -0.58 -3.26 -0.71
C TYR A 17 0.26 -2.13 -1.30
N LYS A 18 -0.10 -1.72 -2.51
CA LYS A 18 0.51 -0.63 -3.26
C LYS A 18 -0.57 0.33 -3.73
N VAL A 19 -0.26 1.61 -3.69
CA VAL A 19 -1.14 2.67 -4.18
C VAL A 19 -0.54 3.23 -5.45
N LEU A 20 -1.36 3.31 -6.48
CA LEU A 20 -1.00 3.81 -7.79
C LEU A 20 -1.69 5.15 -8.05
N ASP A 21 -1.02 6.06 -8.74
CA ASP A 21 -1.64 7.26 -9.29
C ASP A 21 -2.47 6.96 -10.55
N ALA A 22 -3.06 7.99 -11.15
CA ALA A 22 -3.83 7.90 -12.39
C ALA A 22 -2.99 7.42 -13.59
N LYS A 23 -1.65 7.56 -13.53
CA LYS A 23 -0.71 7.16 -14.58
C LYS A 23 -0.15 5.74 -14.38
N GLY A 24 -0.51 5.08 -13.28
CA GLY A 24 -0.03 3.74 -12.93
C GLY A 24 1.32 3.73 -12.20
N ASN A 25 1.85 4.87 -11.75
CA ASN A 25 3.06 4.91 -10.95
C ASN A 25 2.75 4.49 -9.51
N VAL A 26 3.62 3.69 -8.90
CA VAL A 26 3.48 3.28 -7.49
C VAL A 26 3.97 4.41 -6.58
N ILE A 27 3.04 5.00 -5.85
CA ILE A 27 3.26 6.19 -5.02
C ILE A 27 3.53 5.81 -3.57
N TYR A 28 2.96 4.69 -3.12
CA TYR A 28 3.08 4.20 -1.75
C TYR A 28 3.01 2.67 -1.71
N VAL A 29 3.81 2.06 -0.86
CA VAL A 29 3.78 0.62 -0.57
C VAL A 29 3.74 0.43 0.94
N GLY A 30 2.92 -0.50 1.41
CA GLY A 30 2.94 -0.90 2.81
C GLY A 30 2.48 -2.33 3.01
N GLN A 31 2.76 -2.87 4.19
CA GLN A 31 2.30 -4.18 4.63
C GLN A 31 1.19 -4.11 5.68
N ALA A 32 0.42 -5.19 5.78
CA ALA A 32 -0.53 -5.39 6.87
C ALA A 32 -0.78 -6.89 7.12
N LYS A 33 -1.00 -7.26 8.38
CA LYS A 33 -1.59 -8.56 8.77
C LYS A 33 -3.07 -8.67 8.37
N ASN A 34 -3.74 -7.53 8.25
CA ASN A 34 -5.10 -7.44 7.76
C ASN A 34 -5.27 -6.15 6.96
N ILE A 35 -5.28 -6.27 5.63
CA ILE A 35 -5.35 -5.12 4.72
C ILE A 35 -6.64 -4.33 4.94
N HIS A 36 -7.78 -5.02 5.04
CA HIS A 36 -9.08 -4.39 5.30
C HIS A 36 -9.07 -3.52 6.56
N SER A 37 -8.62 -4.05 7.70
CA SER A 37 -8.56 -3.31 8.97
C SER A 37 -7.58 -2.14 8.89
N ARG A 38 -6.41 -2.32 8.25
CA ARG A 38 -5.39 -1.28 8.11
C ARG A 38 -5.88 -0.03 7.38
N TRP A 39 -6.79 -0.21 6.42
CA TRP A 39 -7.34 0.88 5.62
C TRP A 39 -8.61 1.48 6.21
N ASN A 40 -9.47 0.68 6.85
CA ASN A 40 -10.73 1.16 7.42
C ASN A 40 -10.58 1.79 8.82
N ASN A 41 -9.49 1.52 9.56
CA ASN A 41 -9.28 2.04 10.92
C ASN A 41 -8.43 3.34 10.96
N GLY A 42 -8.63 4.25 10.01
CA GLY A 42 -7.96 5.57 10.03
C GLY A 42 -6.51 5.52 9.53
N HIS A 43 -6.32 5.07 8.29
CA HIS A 43 -5.00 5.00 7.68
C HIS A 43 -4.32 6.39 7.61
N HIS A 44 -3.28 6.60 8.42
CA HIS A 44 -2.62 7.91 8.58
C HIS A 44 -2.02 8.48 7.28
N LYS A 45 -1.73 7.66 6.26
CA LYS A 45 -1.26 8.12 4.94
C LYS A 45 -2.37 8.45 3.95
N LEU A 46 -3.64 8.15 4.25
CA LEU A 46 -4.75 8.33 3.32
C LEU A 46 -4.89 9.80 2.89
N SER A 47 -4.82 10.75 3.83
CA SER A 47 -4.89 12.18 3.52
C SER A 47 -3.73 12.63 2.63
N GLN A 48 -2.52 12.10 2.85
CA GLN A 48 -1.34 12.42 2.04
C GLN A 48 -1.46 11.84 0.62
N ILE A 49 -1.99 10.61 0.49
CA ILE A 49 -2.26 9.97 -0.79
C ILE A 49 -3.31 10.75 -1.58
N LEU A 50 -4.39 11.19 -0.93
CA LEU A 50 -5.43 11.99 -1.56
C LEU A 50 -4.91 13.36 -1.98
N ALA A 51 -4.03 13.99 -1.20
CA ALA A 51 -3.40 15.24 -1.58
C ALA A 51 -2.46 15.12 -2.79
N GLU A 52 -1.73 14.00 -2.91
CA GLU A 52 -0.77 13.78 -3.99
C GLU A 52 -1.43 13.27 -5.28
N CYS A 53 -2.36 12.31 -5.17
CA CYS A 53 -2.92 11.59 -6.31
C CYS A 53 -4.39 11.89 -6.60
N GLY A 54 -5.08 12.58 -5.68
CA GLY A 54 -6.52 12.81 -5.75
C GLY A 54 -7.35 11.52 -5.70
N LEU A 55 -8.60 11.61 -6.14
CA LEU A 55 -9.57 10.50 -6.18
C LEU A 55 -9.25 9.45 -7.26
N ALA A 56 -8.34 9.74 -8.18
CA ALA A 56 -7.95 8.81 -9.24
C ALA A 56 -7.00 7.71 -8.75
N ALA A 57 -6.49 7.81 -7.51
CA ALA A 57 -5.63 6.80 -6.94
C ALA A 57 -6.36 5.46 -6.75
N ARG A 58 -5.60 4.39 -6.97
CA ARG A 58 -6.08 3.02 -6.88
C ARG A 58 -5.16 2.21 -5.99
N ILE A 59 -5.73 1.31 -5.20
CA ILE A 59 -5.01 0.36 -4.37
C ILE A 59 -4.97 -1.00 -5.06
N ASP A 60 -3.81 -1.64 -5.04
CA ASP A 60 -3.64 -3.02 -5.45
C ASP A 60 -2.89 -3.79 -4.37
N TRP A 61 -3.07 -5.11 -4.30
CA TRP A 61 -2.48 -5.91 -3.23
C TRP A 61 -2.12 -7.30 -3.69
N VAL A 62 -1.19 -7.91 -2.95
CA VAL A 62 -0.81 -9.31 -3.07
C VAL A 62 -0.86 -9.92 -1.68
N GLU A 63 -1.53 -11.06 -1.58
CA GLU A 63 -1.59 -11.84 -0.35
C GLU A 63 -0.21 -12.44 -0.06
N ILE A 64 0.29 -12.21 1.15
CA ILE A 64 1.61 -12.66 1.61
C ILE A 64 1.44 -13.13 3.05
N PRO A 65 1.98 -14.32 3.41
CA PRO A 65 1.87 -14.81 4.77
C PRO A 65 2.62 -13.91 5.75
N GLU A 66 2.11 -13.80 6.99
CA GLU A 66 2.59 -12.81 7.96
C GLU A 66 4.11 -12.84 8.20
N TRP A 67 4.70 -14.03 8.23
CA TRP A 67 6.13 -14.24 8.46
C TRP A 67 7.03 -13.66 7.36
N LEU A 68 6.49 -13.41 6.16
CA LEU A 68 7.22 -12.87 5.01
C LEU A 68 6.98 -11.36 4.79
N LEU A 69 6.03 -10.75 5.51
CA LEU A 69 5.59 -9.36 5.26
C LEU A 69 6.74 -8.35 5.28
N ASN A 70 7.62 -8.41 6.27
CA ASN A 70 8.74 -7.47 6.36
C ASN A 70 9.69 -7.59 5.16
N ARG A 71 10.01 -8.83 4.76
CA ARG A 71 10.89 -9.07 3.60
C ARG A 71 10.24 -8.65 2.30
N ALA A 72 8.95 -8.94 2.13
CA ALA A 72 8.18 -8.58 0.94
C ALA A 72 7.98 -7.06 0.82
N GLU A 73 7.71 -6.37 1.93
CA GLU A 73 7.65 -4.90 1.96
C GLU A 73 9.00 -4.30 1.57
N ASN A 74 10.10 -4.80 2.17
CA ASN A 74 11.43 -4.30 1.86
C ASN A 74 11.80 -4.47 0.39
N ALA A 75 11.48 -5.63 -0.19
CA ALA A 75 11.69 -5.89 -1.61
C ALA A 75 10.84 -4.95 -2.48
N ALA A 76 9.56 -4.77 -2.16
CA ALA A 76 8.66 -3.92 -2.92
C ALA A 76 9.04 -2.43 -2.85
N VAL A 77 9.37 -1.92 -1.65
CA VAL A 77 9.83 -0.53 -1.49
C VAL A 77 11.15 -0.30 -2.23
N SER A 78 12.08 -1.25 -2.18
CA SER A 78 13.34 -1.18 -2.92
C SER A 78 13.15 -1.18 -4.44
N PHE A 79 12.21 -1.99 -4.93
CA PHE A 79 11.90 -2.12 -6.36
C PHE A 79 11.17 -0.89 -6.91
N TYR A 80 10.09 -0.46 -6.26
CA TYR A 80 9.23 0.62 -6.77
C TYR A 80 9.73 2.02 -6.39
N LYS A 81 10.56 2.15 -5.35
CA LYS A 81 11.02 3.44 -4.78
C LYS A 81 9.89 4.47 -4.62
N PRO A 82 8.77 4.10 -3.97
CA PRO A 82 7.58 4.93 -3.90
C PRO A 82 7.84 6.25 -3.19
N LYS A 83 7.35 7.35 -3.77
CA LYS A 83 7.57 8.73 -3.28
C LYS A 83 7.15 8.93 -1.82
N LEU A 84 6.07 8.28 -1.36
CA LEU A 84 5.53 8.48 -0.02
C LEU A 84 6.13 7.56 1.06
N ASN A 85 6.97 6.60 0.69
CA ASN A 85 7.70 5.80 1.68
C ASN A 85 8.94 6.57 2.14
N SER A 86 8.86 7.14 3.34
CA SER A 86 9.92 7.98 3.91
C SER A 86 11.15 7.21 4.38
N LYS A 87 11.12 5.87 4.35
CA LYS A 87 12.25 5.01 4.70
C LYS A 87 12.50 4.03 3.57
N THR A 88 13.68 4.09 2.98
CA THR A 88 14.21 2.98 2.20
C THR A 88 14.67 1.92 3.21
N PRO A 89 14.06 0.74 3.23
CA PRO A 89 14.50 -0.30 4.12
C PRO A 89 15.93 -0.73 3.75
N PRO A 90 16.74 -1.15 4.74
CA PRO A 90 18.07 -1.66 4.45
C PRO A 90 17.97 -2.83 3.47
N VAL A 91 18.87 -2.87 2.50
CA VAL A 91 19.04 -4.01 1.61
C VAL A 91 19.56 -5.15 2.49
N VAL A 92 18.67 -6.09 2.85
CA VAL A 92 18.97 -7.32 3.58
C VAL A 92 19.29 -8.46 2.64
#